data_AF-A0A529JSJ0-F1
#
_entry.id   AF-A0A529JSJ0-F1
#
_cell.length_a   1.000
_cell.length_b   1.000
_cell.length_c   1.000
_cell.angle_alpha   90.00
_cell.angle_beta   90.00
_cell.angle_gamma   90.00
#
_symmetry.space_group_name_H-M   'P 1'
#
loop_
_entity.id
_entity.type
_entity.pdbx_description
1 polymer ?
#
loop_
_entity_poly.entity_id
_entity_poly.type
_entity_poly.pdbx_seq_one_letter_code
_entity_poly.pdbx_strand_id
1 'polypeptide(L)'
;AQNYAIMAGKYGTDAANALYKAFDAGVDMVERLVQEEKIDCSFARVGKLKLAAKPEHYDVLARSQELLAANVDPETRMIARADLRTEVGTNRYYGGL
;
A
#
# COMPACT_ATOMS: atom_id res chain seq x y z
N ALA A 1 -3.90 0.17 7.56
CA ALA A 1 -3.44 -1.00 6.77
C ALA A 1 -2.35 -1.72 7.57
N GLN A 2 -2.43 -3.05 7.70
CA GLN A 2 -1.42 -3.82 8.42
C GLN A 2 -0.05 -3.69 7.72
N ASN A 3 1.02 -3.65 8.52
CA ASN A 3 2.40 -3.58 8.05
C ASN A 3 2.84 -4.99 7.62
N TYR A 4 3.38 -5.13 6.40
CA TYR A 4 3.82 -6.42 5.85
C TYR A 4 4.87 -7.08 6.75
N ALA A 5 5.78 -6.29 7.32
CA ALA A 5 6.81 -6.79 8.24
C ALA A 5 6.21 -7.51 9.46
N ILE A 6 5.08 -7.01 9.99
CA ILE A 6 4.40 -7.64 11.12
C ILE A 6 3.78 -8.98 10.69
N MET A 7 3.18 -9.03 9.50
CA MET A 7 2.57 -10.26 8.98
C MET A 7 3.63 -11.32 8.67
N ALA A 8 4.73 -10.93 8.03
CA ALA A 8 5.85 -11.83 7.73
C ALA A 8 6.49 -12.36 9.01
N GLY A 9 6.70 -11.51 10.03
CA GLY A 9 7.23 -11.95 11.32
C GLY A 9 6.30 -12.89 12.09
N LYS A 10 4.98 -12.72 11.98
CA LYS A 10 3.99 -13.53 12.71
C LYS A 10 3.63 -14.83 12.02
N TYR A 11 3.55 -14.83 10.69
CA TYR A 11 2.99 -15.94 9.91
C TYR A 11 3.99 -16.55 8.92
N GLY A 12 5.19 -15.98 8.79
CA GLY A 12 6.15 -16.33 7.74
C GLY A 12 5.88 -15.59 6.43
N THR A 13 6.91 -15.50 5.59
CA THR A 13 6.90 -14.77 4.32
C THR A 13 5.84 -15.30 3.36
N ASP A 14 5.72 -16.62 3.20
CA ASP A 14 4.78 -17.22 2.25
C ASP A 14 3.31 -16.89 2.59
N ALA A 15 2.96 -16.99 3.87
CA ALA A 15 1.62 -16.63 4.33
C ALA A 15 1.36 -15.12 4.21
N ALA A 16 2.35 -14.28 4.52
CA ALA A 16 2.24 -12.84 4.34
C ALA A 16 2.06 -12.47 2.85
N ASN A 17 2.78 -13.14 1.94
CA ASN A 17 2.63 -12.98 0.50
C ASN A 17 1.25 -13.39 0.01
N ALA A 18 0.74 -14.51 0.50
CA ALA A 18 -0.60 -14.99 0.16
C ALA A 18 -1.68 -13.99 0.61
N LEU A 19 -1.57 -13.45 1.83
CA LEU A 19 -2.50 -12.44 2.34
C LEU A 19 -2.44 -11.13 1.54
N TYR A 20 -1.23 -10.71 1.13
CA TYR A 20 -1.07 -9.52 0.29
C TYR A 20 -1.74 -9.71 -1.08
N LYS A 21 -1.45 -10.82 -1.76
CA LYS A 21 -2.03 -11.15 -3.06
C LYS A 21 -3.54 -11.38 -2.99
N ALA A 22 -4.05 -11.92 -1.88
CA ALA A 22 -5.49 -12.07 -1.66
C ALA A 22 -6.19 -10.71 -1.54
N PHE A 23 -5.54 -9.72 -0.92
CA PHE A 23 -6.06 -8.35 -0.90
C PHE A 23 -6.13 -7.76 -2.31
N ASP A 24 -5.04 -7.86 -3.09
CA ASP A 24 -5.00 -7.32 -4.46
C ASP A 24 -6.04 -8.01 -5.36
N ALA A 25 -6.14 -9.35 -5.30
CA ALA A 25 -7.17 -10.11 -6.03
C ALA A 25 -8.60 -9.70 -5.62
N GLY A 26 -8.81 -9.28 -4.37
CA GLY A 26 -10.08 -8.71 -3.92
C GLY A 26 -10.41 -7.40 -4.62
N VAL A 27 -9.42 -6.52 -4.83
CA VAL A 27 -9.61 -5.27 -5.60
C VAL A 27 -9.87 -5.57 -7.07
N ASP A 28 -9.17 -6.56 -7.65
CA ASP A 28 -9.40 -7.04 -9.02
C ASP A 28 -10.83 -7.57 -9.20
N MET A 29 -11.34 -8.28 -8.20
CA MET A 29 -12.72 -8.74 -8.23
C MET A 29 -13.72 -7.59 -8.20
N VAL A 30 -13.49 -6.56 -7.39
CA VAL A 30 -14.35 -5.36 -7.37
C VAL A 30 -14.35 -4.66 -8.72
N GLU A 31 -13.17 -4.42 -9.31
CA GLU A 31 -13.05 -3.80 -10.64
C GLU A 31 -13.84 -4.58 -11.69
N ARG A 32 -13.66 -5.90 -11.72
CA ARG A 32 -14.35 -6.79 -12.64
C ARG A 32 -15.87 -6.72 -12.48
N LEU A 33 -16.38 -6.79 -11.24
CA LEU A 33 -17.82 -6.69 -10.98
C LEU A 33 -18.40 -5.34 -11.38
N VAL A 34 -17.70 -4.24 -11.12
CA VAL A 34 -18.13 -2.90 -11.53
C VAL A 34 -18.29 -2.83 -13.06
N GLN A 35 -17.35 -3.41 -13.81
CA GLN A 35 -17.40 -3.44 -15.27
C GLN A 35 -18.47 -4.36 -15.82
N GLU A 36 -18.54 -5.61 -15.33
CA GLU A 36 -19.48 -6.64 -15.78
C GLU A 36 -20.94 -6.21 -15.54
N GLU A 37 -21.23 -5.71 -14.33
CA GLU A 37 -22.58 -5.35 -13.90
C GLU A 37 -22.94 -3.89 -14.21
N LYS A 38 -22.03 -3.13 -14.85
CA LYS A 38 -22.21 -1.70 -15.20
C LYS A 38 -22.62 -0.84 -14.00
N ILE A 39 -21.93 -1.01 -12.88
CA ILE A 39 -22.23 -0.28 -11.64
C ILE A 39 -21.65 1.14 -11.73
N ASP A 40 -22.51 2.16 -11.70
CA ASP A 40 -22.08 3.56 -11.64
C ASP A 40 -21.66 3.95 -10.21
N CYS A 41 -20.43 3.62 -9.82
CA CYS A 41 -19.90 3.87 -8.47
C CYS A 41 -18.56 4.62 -8.43
N SER A 42 -18.14 5.23 -9.54
CA SER A 42 -16.89 5.99 -9.63
C SER A 42 -15.63 5.20 -9.21
N PHE A 43 -15.59 3.89 -9.45
CA PHE A 43 -14.41 3.06 -9.18
C PHE A 43 -13.23 3.48 -10.08
N ALA A 44 -12.03 3.60 -9.50
CA ALA A 44 -10.80 3.89 -10.23
C ALA A 44 -9.56 3.31 -9.54
N ARG A 45 -8.57 2.88 -10.34
CA ARG A 45 -7.24 2.42 -9.89
C ARG A 45 -6.29 3.61 -9.72
N VAL A 46 -6.31 4.24 -8.55
CA VAL A 46 -5.49 5.43 -8.24
C VAL A 46 -4.33 5.14 -7.28
N GLY A 47 -4.01 3.86 -7.09
CA GLY A 47 -3.00 3.42 -6.13
C GLY A 47 -3.47 3.50 -4.67
N LYS A 48 -2.55 3.22 -3.75
CA LYS A 48 -2.76 3.26 -2.30
C LYS A 48 -1.58 3.96 -1.65
N LEU A 49 -1.84 4.85 -0.69
CA LEU A 49 -0.81 5.64 0.00
C LEU A 49 -0.93 5.48 1.52
N LYS A 50 0.16 5.11 2.18
CA LYS A 50 0.32 5.06 3.64
C LYS A 50 1.10 6.29 4.09
N LEU A 51 0.51 7.09 4.97
CA LEU A 51 1.10 8.34 5.42
C LEU A 51 1.84 8.20 6.75
N ALA A 52 3.07 8.71 6.80
CA ALA A 52 3.83 8.84 8.04
C ALA A 52 3.32 10.04 8.86
N ALA A 53 2.42 9.78 9.82
CA ALA A 53 1.88 10.81 10.71
C ALA A 53 2.89 11.39 11.73
N LYS A 54 3.98 10.67 12.00
CA LYS A 54 5.11 11.09 12.84
C LYS A 54 6.43 10.75 12.13
N PRO A 55 7.55 11.42 12.47
CA PRO A 55 8.85 11.10 11.88
C PRO A 55 9.20 9.61 11.98
N GLU A 56 8.95 8.99 13.12
CA GLU A 56 9.32 7.59 13.38
C GLU A 56 8.50 6.60 12.53
N HIS A 57 7.32 7.02 12.03
CA HIS A 57 6.53 6.19 11.13
C HIS A 57 7.19 6.06 9.76
N TYR A 58 7.98 7.04 9.33
CA TYR A 58 8.63 7.01 8.01
C TYR A 58 9.64 5.85 7.93
N ASP A 59 10.48 5.69 8.95
CA ASP A 59 11.46 4.60 9.02
C ASP A 59 10.79 3.22 9.10
N VAL A 60 9.66 3.13 9.80
CA VAL A 60 8.86 1.90 9.86
C VAL A 60 8.28 1.56 8.48
N LEU A 61 7.83 2.56 7.72
CA LEU A 61 7.35 2.36 6.36
C LEU A 61 8.48 1.97 5.41
N ALA A 62 9.66 2.60 5.51
CA ALA A 62 10.82 2.26 4.69
C ALA A 62 11.23 0.78 4.84
N ARG A 63 11.37 0.29 6.09
CA ARG A 63 11.65 -1.14 6.34
C ARG A 63 10.56 -2.06 5.82
N SER A 64 9.29 -1.64 5.90
CA SER A 64 8.19 -2.41 5.31
C SER A 64 8.23 -2.41 3.79
N GLN A 65 8.65 -1.32 3.16
CA GLN A 65 8.75 -1.18 1.71
C GLN A 65 9.85 -2.09 1.17
N GLU A 66 11.02 -2.12 1.80
CA GLU A 66 12.12 -3.02 1.43
C GLU A 66 11.65 -4.49 1.41
N LEU A 67 10.92 -4.91 2.43
CA LEU A 67 10.37 -6.26 2.50
C LEU A 67 9.27 -6.51 1.46
N LEU A 68 8.39 -5.54 1.21
CA LEU A 68 7.37 -5.66 0.16
C LEU A 68 8.03 -5.82 -1.21
N ALA A 69 8.96 -4.93 -1.55
CA ALA A 69 9.65 -4.91 -2.83
C ALA A 69 10.46 -6.18 -3.09
N ALA A 70 11.10 -6.72 -2.05
CA ALA A 70 11.87 -7.95 -2.16
C ALA A 70 11.00 -9.21 -2.34
N ASN A 71 9.76 -9.23 -1.85
CA ASN A 71 9.01 -10.48 -1.68
C ASN A 71 7.68 -10.57 -2.46
N VAL A 72 6.96 -9.46 -2.66
CA VAL A 72 5.58 -9.54 -3.16
C VAL A 72 5.12 -8.38 -4.03
N ASP A 73 5.69 -7.18 -3.87
CA ASP A 73 5.28 -5.99 -4.61
C ASP A 73 6.47 -5.06 -4.93
N PRO A 74 7.20 -5.34 -6.02
CA PRO A 74 8.39 -4.59 -6.43
C PRO A 74 8.08 -3.15 -6.89
N GLU A 75 6.83 -2.83 -7.18
CA GLU A 75 6.42 -1.49 -7.66
C GLU A 75 6.19 -0.49 -6.52
N THR A 76 6.22 -0.96 -5.26
CA THR A 76 6.11 -0.06 -4.10
C THR A 76 7.30 0.88 -4.01
N ARG A 77 7.04 2.15 -3.69
CA ARG A 77 8.07 3.18 -3.56
C ARG A 77 7.82 4.06 -2.35
N MET A 78 8.91 4.50 -1.70
CA MET A 78 8.82 5.56 -0.70
C MET A 78 8.62 6.92 -1.37
N ILE A 79 7.84 7.79 -0.72
CA ILE A 79 7.61 9.19 -1.12
C ILE A 79 8.17 10.08 -0.02
N ALA A 80 9.20 10.86 -0.36
CA ALA A 80 9.80 11.79 0.58
C ALA A 80 8.80 12.90 0.96
N ARG A 81 8.98 13.47 2.16
CA ARG A 81 8.13 14.58 2.64
C ARG A 81 8.06 15.75 1.66
N ALA A 82 9.17 16.06 0.99
CA ALA A 82 9.27 17.16 0.03
C ALA A 82 8.34 16.96 -1.18
N ASP A 83 8.16 15.72 -1.62
CA ASP A 83 7.38 15.38 -2.81
C ASP A 83 5.92 15.08 -2.46
N LEU A 84 5.62 14.67 -1.22
CA LEU A 84 4.31 14.21 -0.80
C LEU A 84 3.16 15.20 -1.05
N ARG A 85 3.44 16.51 -1.10
CA ARG A 85 2.43 17.52 -1.41
C ARG A 85 1.79 17.30 -2.78
N THR A 86 2.49 16.73 -3.75
CA THR A 86 1.92 16.44 -5.09
C THR A 86 0.85 15.35 -5.05
N GLU A 87 0.84 14.52 -4.00
CA GLU A 87 -0.11 13.42 -3.83
C GLU A 87 -1.31 13.82 -2.96
N VAL A 88 -1.09 14.56 -1.85
CA VAL A 88 -2.15 14.83 -0.84
C VAL A 88 -2.42 16.31 -0.57
N GLY A 89 -1.71 17.22 -1.24
CA GLY A 89 -1.95 18.67 -1.13
C GLY A 89 -1.58 19.31 0.21
N THR A 90 -0.91 18.60 1.11
CA THR A 90 -0.56 19.07 2.47
C THR A 90 0.85 18.67 2.90
N ASN A 91 1.45 19.50 3.77
CA ASN A 91 2.79 19.28 4.36
C ASN A 91 2.74 18.69 5.78
N ARG A 92 1.56 18.23 6.23
CA ARG A 92 1.30 17.76 7.60
C ARG A 92 2.03 16.45 7.96
N TYR A 93 2.36 15.64 6.96
CA TYR A 93 2.95 14.31 7.13
C TYR A 93 4.46 14.34 6.89
N TYR A 94 5.13 13.26 7.27
CA TYR A 94 6.60 13.12 7.22
C TYR A 94 7.09 12.24 6.05
N GLY A 95 6.22 12.02 5.06
CA GLY A 95 6.45 11.14 3.91
C GLY A 95 5.40 10.04 3.80
N GLY A 96 5.57 9.13 2.84
CA GLY A 96 4.65 8.02 2.65
C GLY A 96 5.25 6.83 1.91
N LEU A 97 4.43 5.79 1.79
CA LEU A 97 4.66 4.56 1.05
C LEU A 97 3.43 4.25 0.20
#